data_AF-A0A0J8B3E3-F1
#
_entry.id   AF-A0A0J8B3E3-F1
#
_cell.length_a   1.000
_cell.length_b   1.000
_cell.length_c   1.000
_cell.angle_alpha   90.00
_cell.angle_beta   90.00
_cell.angle_gamma   90.00
#
_symmetry.space_group_name_H-M   'P 1'
#
loop_
_entity.id
_entity.type
_entity.pdbx_description
1 polymer ?
#
loop_
_entity_poly.entity_id
_entity_poly.type
_entity_poly.pdbx_seq_one_letter_code
_entity_poly.pdbx_strand_id
1 'polypeptide(L)'
;GVITHLRPEIDEGKFDLLIAHFLGVDHVGHRFYANHPTMKDKLRQLNDVLEDLVSAIDENTILFVLGDHGMTTEGNHGGTTKQETETALFAYSKQKIFPTGNETHFHPHIKQVDLVPTLSLLLGSSIPYSSLGTVISELFTVNTAAPWKRACGALRINAWQVQRYLHDYSSTSHLFEPELMQHLTAEFLSVDHDYIQLAIDLQSEKFHSEAAYMELANRYEAVLSRSQSMCREKWTMFDLTSMIYGVILLLVAGVGIGLNAG
;
A
#
# COMPACT_ATOMS: atom_id res chain seq x y z
N GLY A 1 23.75 14.89 3.18
CA GLY A 1 22.42 14.67 2.57
C GLY A 1 22.13 13.18 2.56
N VAL A 2 20.96 12.71 2.11
CA VAL A 2 20.62 11.28 2.18
C VAL A 2 21.71 10.36 1.60
N ILE A 3 22.27 10.71 0.44
CA ILE A 3 23.35 9.94 -0.22
C ILE A 3 24.57 9.73 0.69
N THR A 4 24.97 10.73 1.49
CA THR A 4 26.19 10.65 2.32
C THR A 4 26.03 9.72 3.52
N HIS A 5 24.81 9.38 3.91
CA HIS A 5 24.52 8.48 5.03
C HIS A 5 24.05 7.12 4.55
N LEU A 6 23.30 7.06 3.44
CA LEU A 6 22.68 5.84 2.96
C LEU A 6 23.69 4.70 2.73
N ARG A 7 24.79 4.98 2.02
CA ARG A 7 25.77 3.93 1.71
C ARG A 7 26.47 3.36 2.96
N PRO A 8 26.99 4.19 3.89
CA PRO A 8 27.53 3.70 5.16
C PRO A 8 26.55 2.81 5.95
N GLU A 9 25.27 3.16 6.01
CA GLU A 9 24.26 2.35 6.72
C GLU A 9 24.03 0.98 6.05
N ILE A 10 24.04 0.94 4.70
CA ILE A 10 23.97 -0.31 3.94
C ILE A 10 25.20 -1.18 4.19
N ASP A 11 26.40 -0.59 4.16
CA ASP A 11 27.66 -1.32 4.36
C ASP A 11 27.80 -1.83 5.82
N GLU A 12 27.27 -1.11 6.80
CA GLU A 12 27.24 -1.57 8.20
C GLU A 12 26.27 -2.76 8.39
N GLY A 13 25.18 -2.83 7.62
CA GLY A 13 24.25 -3.96 7.60
C GLY A 13 23.45 -4.14 8.89
N LYS A 14 23.35 -3.12 9.74
CA LYS A 14 22.64 -3.17 11.03
C LYS A 14 21.27 -2.50 10.96
N PHE A 15 20.45 -2.90 10.00
CA PHE A 15 19.07 -2.43 9.89
C PHE A 15 18.11 -3.58 9.61
N ASP A 16 16.95 -3.54 10.23
CA ASP A 16 15.79 -4.35 9.82
C ASP A 16 14.97 -3.59 8.76
N LEU A 17 14.91 -2.26 8.86
CA LEU A 17 14.23 -1.38 7.92
C LEU A 17 15.01 -0.05 7.79
N LEU A 18 15.34 0.32 6.56
CA LEU A 18 15.97 1.59 6.23
C LEU A 18 15.09 2.37 5.25
N ILE A 19 14.78 3.63 5.56
CA ILE A 19 13.95 4.50 4.72
C ILE A 19 14.79 5.71 4.29
N ALA A 20 14.95 5.85 2.97
CA ALA A 20 15.67 6.97 2.35
C ALA A 20 14.71 7.76 1.46
N HIS A 21 14.47 9.03 1.79
CA HIS A 21 13.56 9.90 1.05
C HIS A 21 14.31 10.98 0.27
N PHE A 22 14.16 11.01 -1.05
CA PHE A 22 14.89 11.89 -1.95
C PHE A 22 13.99 13.00 -2.52
N LEU A 23 14.12 14.22 -1.98
CA LEU A 23 13.37 15.40 -2.46
C LEU A 23 13.84 15.96 -3.81
N GLY A 24 14.94 15.45 -4.35
CA GLY A 24 15.61 16.06 -5.49
C GLY A 24 14.77 16.12 -6.76
N VAL A 25 13.92 15.11 -7.02
CA VAL A 25 13.03 15.05 -8.19
C VAL A 25 11.89 16.05 -8.03
N ASP A 26 11.22 16.06 -6.87
CA ASP A 26 10.15 17.00 -6.56
C ASP A 26 10.60 18.46 -6.71
N HIS A 27 11.73 18.82 -6.10
CA HIS A 27 12.28 20.18 -6.19
C HIS A 27 12.57 20.62 -7.63
N VAL A 28 13.07 19.71 -8.48
CA VAL A 28 13.34 20.04 -9.89
C VAL A 28 12.03 20.21 -10.66
N GLY A 29 11.01 19.40 -10.36
CA GLY A 29 9.65 19.54 -10.88
C GLY A 29 9.09 20.93 -10.59
N HIS A 30 8.96 21.31 -9.32
CA HIS A 30 8.43 22.62 -8.91
C HIS A 30 9.22 23.81 -9.45
N ARG A 31 10.56 23.69 -9.47
CA ARG A 31 11.42 24.82 -9.87
C ARG A 31 11.37 25.09 -11.37
N PHE A 32 11.16 24.05 -12.17
CA PHE A 32 11.16 24.11 -13.63
C PHE A 32 9.85 23.58 -14.19
N TYR A 33 9.81 22.28 -14.51
CA TYR A 33 8.67 21.50 -15.00
C TYR A 33 9.14 20.05 -15.21
N ALA A 34 8.22 19.09 -15.32
CA ALA A 34 8.55 17.66 -15.32
C ALA A 34 9.57 17.24 -16.40
N ASN A 35 9.44 17.80 -17.61
CA ASN A 35 10.29 17.45 -18.77
C ASN A 35 11.50 18.39 -18.98
N HIS A 36 11.89 19.18 -17.98
CA HIS A 36 13.04 20.08 -18.11
C HIS A 36 14.37 19.28 -18.16
N PRO A 37 15.40 19.71 -18.94
CA PRO A 37 16.68 18.99 -19.00
C PRO A 37 17.32 18.69 -17.63
N THR A 38 17.17 19.58 -16.65
CA THR A 38 17.63 19.35 -15.27
C THR A 38 16.98 18.12 -14.62
N MET A 39 15.73 17.78 -14.98
CA MET A 39 15.07 16.57 -14.49
C MET A 39 15.85 15.32 -14.94
N LYS A 40 16.30 15.31 -16.20
CA LYS A 40 17.12 14.22 -16.72
C LYS A 40 18.41 14.05 -15.93
N ASP A 41 19.09 15.14 -15.60
CA ASP A 41 20.34 15.08 -14.83
C ASP A 41 20.09 14.63 -13.38
N LYS A 42 18.96 15.05 -12.79
CA LYS A 42 18.55 14.58 -11.47
C LYS A 42 18.20 13.09 -11.46
N LEU A 43 17.48 12.61 -12.47
CA LEU A 43 17.14 11.20 -12.61
C LEU A 43 18.38 10.33 -12.85
N ARG A 44 19.37 10.83 -13.61
CA ARG A 44 20.68 10.17 -13.75
C ARG A 44 21.42 10.05 -12.42
N GLN A 45 21.47 11.13 -11.64
CA GLN A 45 22.06 11.07 -10.30
C GLN A 45 21.37 10.02 -9.41
N LEU A 46 20.03 9.93 -9.46
CA LEU A 46 19.32 8.89 -8.71
C LEU A 46 19.59 7.49 -9.26
N ASN A 47 19.68 7.32 -10.59
CA ASN A 47 20.06 6.06 -11.20
C ASN A 47 21.44 5.58 -10.70
N ASP A 48 22.43 6.46 -10.66
CA ASP A 48 23.77 6.11 -10.15
C ASP A 48 23.70 5.64 -8.68
N VAL A 49 22.87 6.26 -7.86
CA VAL A 49 22.62 5.83 -6.47
C VAL A 49 21.94 4.46 -6.45
N LEU A 50 20.94 4.21 -7.29
CA LEU A 50 20.23 2.93 -7.34
C LEU A 50 21.14 1.78 -7.82
N GLU A 51 21.97 2.01 -8.82
CA GLU A 51 22.98 1.03 -9.28
C GLU A 51 23.96 0.68 -8.17
N ASP A 52 24.43 1.69 -7.42
CA ASP A 52 25.30 1.49 -6.28
C ASP A 52 24.62 0.63 -5.19
N LEU A 53 23.38 0.95 -4.83
CA LEU A 53 22.60 0.19 -3.84
C LEU A 53 22.35 -1.25 -4.28
N VAL A 54 21.92 -1.47 -5.53
CA VAL A 54 21.69 -2.81 -6.09
C VAL A 54 22.94 -3.68 -6.01
N SER A 55 24.12 -3.08 -6.23
CA SER A 55 25.39 -3.79 -6.08
C SER A 55 25.73 -4.13 -4.62
N ALA A 56 25.36 -3.24 -3.70
CA ALA A 56 25.77 -3.27 -2.30
C ALA A 56 24.90 -4.14 -1.39
N ILE A 57 23.58 -4.18 -1.61
CA ILE A 57 22.66 -4.91 -0.72
C ILE A 57 23.02 -6.39 -0.64
N ASP A 58 22.74 -7.04 0.48
CA ASP A 58 23.00 -8.47 0.67
C ASP A 58 21.91 -9.36 0.03
N GLU A 59 22.01 -10.68 0.25
CA GLU A 59 21.01 -11.64 -0.27
C GLU A 59 19.69 -11.65 0.50
N ASN A 60 19.64 -11.07 1.70
CA ASN A 60 18.46 -11.09 2.57
C ASN A 60 17.70 -9.75 2.55
N THR A 61 18.18 -8.78 1.79
CA THR A 61 17.58 -7.45 1.65
C THR A 61 16.69 -7.38 0.42
N ILE A 62 15.56 -6.69 0.55
CA ILE A 62 14.70 -6.28 -0.57
C ILE A 62 14.73 -4.75 -0.65
N LEU A 63 15.17 -4.23 -1.78
CA LEU A 63 15.13 -2.81 -2.11
C LEU A 63 13.78 -2.47 -2.75
N PHE A 64 13.01 -1.59 -2.12
CA PHE A 64 11.82 -0.97 -2.70
C PHE A 64 12.13 0.49 -3.07
N VAL A 65 11.79 0.88 -4.29
CA VAL A 65 11.88 2.25 -4.80
C VAL A 65 10.51 2.66 -5.31
N LEU A 66 9.99 3.76 -4.81
CA LEU A 66 8.67 4.24 -5.13
C LEU A 66 8.55 5.75 -5.07
N GLY A 67 7.57 6.29 -5.78
CA GLY A 67 7.08 7.66 -5.59
C GLY A 67 6.01 7.71 -4.52
N ASP A 68 6.03 8.75 -3.70
CA ASP A 68 4.92 9.14 -2.81
C ASP A 68 3.79 9.81 -3.60
N HIS A 69 4.12 10.57 -4.65
CA HIS A 69 3.18 11.09 -5.63
C HIS A 69 3.81 11.24 -7.01
N GLY A 70 2.97 11.44 -8.01
CA GLY A 70 3.39 11.88 -9.34
C GLY A 70 3.38 13.41 -9.45
N MET A 71 3.48 13.95 -10.67
CA MET A 71 3.40 15.39 -10.91
C MET A 71 2.81 15.69 -12.29
N THR A 72 2.18 16.86 -12.43
CA THR A 72 1.73 17.37 -13.73
C THR A 72 2.92 17.75 -14.61
N THR A 73 2.68 18.02 -15.90
CA THR A 73 3.70 18.50 -16.83
C THR A 73 4.38 19.78 -16.35
N GLU A 74 3.66 20.65 -15.65
CA GLU A 74 4.13 21.91 -15.08
C GLU A 74 4.89 21.72 -13.76
N GLY A 75 4.98 20.49 -13.24
CA GLY A 75 5.67 20.18 -11.99
C GLY A 75 4.84 20.37 -10.73
N ASN A 76 3.51 20.54 -10.84
CA ASN A 76 2.61 20.59 -9.68
C ASN A 76 2.15 19.19 -9.25
N HIS A 77 1.59 19.08 -8.05
CA HIS A 77 0.96 17.85 -7.56
C HIS A 77 -0.10 18.18 -6.48
N GLY A 78 -0.75 17.15 -5.93
CA GLY A 78 -1.78 17.27 -4.88
C GLY A 78 -3.21 17.19 -5.39
N GLY A 79 -3.41 17.08 -6.70
CA GLY A 79 -4.67 16.77 -7.34
C GLY A 79 -4.96 15.26 -7.43
N THR A 80 -5.98 14.93 -8.22
CA THR A 80 -6.51 13.57 -8.39
C THR A 80 -6.24 13.00 -9.78
N THR A 81 -5.45 13.69 -10.60
CA THR A 81 -5.15 13.21 -11.96
C THR A 81 -4.26 11.97 -11.91
N LYS A 82 -4.31 11.17 -12.99
CA LYS A 82 -3.42 10.00 -13.11
C LYS A 82 -1.94 10.37 -13.02
N GLN A 83 -1.56 11.51 -13.60
CA GLN A 83 -0.17 11.99 -13.55
C GLN A 83 0.30 12.28 -12.13
N GLU A 84 -0.61 12.65 -11.23
CA GLU A 84 -0.31 12.97 -9.84
C GLU A 84 -0.46 11.77 -8.88
N THR A 85 -1.29 10.79 -9.25
CA THR A 85 -1.64 9.64 -8.39
C THR A 85 -0.97 8.33 -8.79
N GLU A 86 -0.62 8.14 -10.07
CA GLU A 86 0.13 6.98 -10.54
C GLU A 86 1.63 7.24 -10.38
N THR A 87 2.33 6.31 -9.72
CA THR A 87 3.78 6.36 -9.48
C THR A 87 4.42 5.04 -9.85
N ALA A 88 5.74 5.06 -10.06
CA ALA A 88 6.49 3.82 -10.25
C ALA A 88 6.69 3.12 -8.89
N LEU A 89 6.61 1.79 -8.92
CA LEU A 89 7.09 0.90 -7.85
C LEU A 89 8.09 -0.07 -8.48
N PHE A 90 9.30 -0.10 -7.93
CA PHE A 90 10.35 -1.04 -8.29
C PHE A 90 10.76 -1.81 -7.03
N ALA A 91 10.83 -3.13 -7.13
CA ALA A 91 11.26 -4.01 -6.05
C ALA A 91 12.37 -4.92 -6.58
N TYR A 92 13.46 -5.02 -5.83
CA TYR A 92 14.63 -5.80 -6.19
C TYR A 92 15.21 -6.55 -4.99
N SER A 93 15.68 -7.77 -5.23
CA SER A 93 16.51 -8.52 -4.29
C SER A 93 17.47 -9.40 -5.09
N LYS A 94 18.60 -9.77 -4.49
CA LYS A 94 19.50 -10.79 -5.07
C LYS A 94 18.84 -12.17 -5.08
N GLN A 95 17.92 -12.43 -4.15
CA GLN A 95 17.06 -13.61 -4.17
C GLN A 95 15.81 -13.36 -5.02
N LYS A 96 15.23 -14.45 -5.52
CA LYS A 96 13.98 -14.38 -6.28
C LYS A 96 12.84 -13.91 -5.38
N ILE A 97 12.24 -12.76 -5.70
CA ILE A 97 11.11 -12.16 -4.96
C ILE A 97 9.77 -12.25 -5.72
N PHE A 98 9.79 -12.57 -7.01
CA PHE A 98 8.59 -12.77 -7.84
C PHE A 98 8.68 -14.08 -8.63
N PRO A 99 7.54 -14.73 -8.96
CA PRO A 99 7.53 -15.88 -9.86
C PRO A 99 8.09 -15.49 -11.24
N THR A 100 8.84 -16.39 -11.89
CA THR A 100 9.59 -16.13 -13.15
C THR A 100 8.88 -16.69 -14.38
N GLY A 101 7.55 -16.85 -14.35
CA GLY A 101 6.76 -17.43 -15.44
C GLY A 101 5.72 -16.46 -16.01
N ASN A 102 5.05 -16.87 -17.10
CA ASN A 102 3.82 -16.25 -17.61
C ASN A 102 2.63 -16.50 -16.66
N GLU A 103 2.83 -16.32 -15.36
CA GLU A 103 1.77 -16.50 -14.38
C GLU A 103 0.79 -15.33 -14.49
N THR A 104 -0.48 -15.68 -14.69
CA THR A 104 -1.61 -14.77 -14.92
C THR A 104 -2.01 -13.96 -13.70
N HIS A 105 -1.26 -14.08 -12.59
CA HIS A 105 -1.58 -13.52 -11.28
C HIS A 105 -0.71 -12.34 -10.88
N PHE A 106 -0.01 -11.72 -11.84
CA PHE A 106 0.71 -10.47 -11.57
C PHE A 106 -0.28 -9.31 -11.55
N HIS A 107 -0.40 -8.61 -10.42
CA HIS A 107 -1.15 -7.36 -10.34
C HIS A 107 -0.32 -6.21 -10.93
N PRO A 108 -0.69 -5.67 -12.12
CA PRO A 108 0.08 -4.58 -12.73
C PRO A 108 -0.07 -3.25 -11.97
N HIS A 109 -1.03 -3.16 -11.04
CA HIS A 109 -1.32 -1.98 -10.26
C HIS A 109 -1.42 -2.36 -8.78
N ILE A 110 -0.58 -1.71 -7.98
CA ILE A 110 -0.52 -1.87 -6.52
C ILE A 110 -0.90 -0.52 -5.91
N LYS A 111 -1.72 -0.51 -4.86
CA LYS A 111 -2.04 0.73 -4.15
C LYS A 111 -0.92 0.99 -3.13
N GLN A 112 -0.53 2.24 -2.92
CA GLN A 112 0.51 2.56 -1.92
C GLN A 112 0.16 2.04 -0.51
N VAL A 113 -1.14 1.99 -0.15
CA VAL A 113 -1.61 1.44 1.13
C VAL A 113 -1.30 -0.06 1.30
N ASP A 114 -1.11 -0.79 0.21
CA ASP A 114 -0.80 -2.23 0.19
C ASP A 114 0.65 -2.52 0.62
N LEU A 115 1.52 -1.50 0.61
CA LEU A 115 2.91 -1.64 1.07
C LEU A 115 3.01 -1.89 2.56
N VAL A 116 2.19 -1.23 3.37
CA VAL A 116 2.24 -1.33 4.83
C VAL A 116 2.07 -2.77 5.33
N PRO A 117 0.98 -3.50 4.99
CA PRO A 117 0.83 -4.88 5.44
C PRO A 117 1.88 -5.81 4.80
N THR A 118 2.27 -5.55 3.55
CA THR A 118 3.30 -6.32 2.86
C THR A 118 4.65 -6.24 3.59
N LEU A 119 5.17 -5.03 3.82
CA LEU A 119 6.44 -4.82 4.50
C LEU A 119 6.40 -5.35 5.93
N SER A 120 5.27 -5.17 6.64
CA SER A 120 5.12 -5.69 8.00
C SER A 120 5.33 -7.20 8.05
N LEU A 121 4.65 -7.95 7.17
CA LEU A 121 4.75 -9.40 7.15
C LEU A 121 6.09 -9.91 6.58
N LEU A 122 6.71 -9.20 5.63
CA LEU A 122 8.05 -9.53 5.15
C LEU A 122 9.10 -9.39 6.26
N LEU A 123 8.95 -8.38 7.13
CA LEU A 123 9.80 -8.15 8.30
C LEU A 123 9.45 -9.05 9.50
N GLY A 124 8.42 -9.90 9.40
CA GLY A 124 7.94 -10.73 10.51
C GLY A 124 7.27 -9.95 11.63
N SER A 125 6.88 -8.70 11.38
CA SER A 125 6.16 -7.84 12.32
C SER A 125 4.65 -7.95 12.14
N SER A 126 3.90 -7.61 13.19
CA SER A 126 2.45 -7.46 13.10
C SER A 126 2.07 -6.30 12.18
N ILE A 127 1.02 -6.49 11.37
CA ILE A 127 0.45 -5.44 10.54
C ILE A 127 -0.10 -4.31 11.46
N PRO A 128 0.23 -3.03 11.21
CA PRO A 128 -0.30 -1.90 11.96
C PRO A 128 -1.82 -1.94 12.06
N TYR A 129 -2.33 -1.66 13.26
CA TYR A 129 -3.73 -1.88 13.62
C TYR A 129 -4.73 -1.21 12.67
N SER A 130 -4.47 0.01 12.22
CA SER A 130 -5.35 0.77 11.31
C SER A 130 -5.02 0.61 9.83
N SER A 131 -4.12 -0.32 9.48
CA SER A 131 -3.83 -0.63 8.09
C SER A 131 -5.06 -1.23 7.40
N LEU A 132 -5.29 -0.82 6.16
CA LEU A 132 -6.36 -1.35 5.30
C LEU A 132 -5.81 -1.90 3.99
N GLY A 133 -4.50 -1.85 3.81
CA GLY A 133 -3.85 -2.42 2.64
C GLY A 133 -4.14 -3.91 2.48
N THR A 134 -3.97 -4.39 1.26
CA THR A 134 -3.94 -5.80 0.92
C THR A 134 -2.48 -6.19 0.76
N VAL A 135 -2.05 -7.34 1.29
CA VAL A 135 -0.70 -7.85 1.05
C VAL A 135 -0.50 -8.10 -0.45
N ILE A 136 0.65 -7.70 -1.00
CA ILE A 136 1.10 -8.05 -2.36
C ILE A 136 1.47 -9.53 -2.33
N SER A 137 0.51 -10.39 -2.68
CA SER A 137 0.57 -11.84 -2.42
C SER A 137 1.68 -12.53 -3.21
N GLU A 138 2.09 -11.97 -4.36
CA GLU A 138 3.18 -12.49 -5.20
C GLU A 138 4.54 -12.48 -4.50
N LEU A 139 4.75 -11.58 -3.53
CA LEU A 139 5.98 -11.57 -2.72
C LEU A 139 6.03 -12.73 -1.71
N PHE A 140 4.92 -13.46 -1.53
CA PHE A 140 4.79 -14.58 -0.60
C PHE A 140 4.67 -15.94 -1.30
N THR A 141 4.76 -15.99 -2.64
CA THR A 141 4.69 -17.25 -3.42
C THR A 141 6.06 -17.83 -3.76
N VAL A 142 7.15 -17.13 -3.44
CA VAL A 142 8.52 -17.53 -3.81
C VAL A 142 9.32 -18.12 -2.64
N ASN A 143 10.41 -18.82 -2.99
CA ASN A 143 11.35 -19.44 -2.05
C ASN A 143 10.67 -20.38 -1.03
N THR A 144 9.60 -21.07 -1.46
CA THR A 144 8.82 -22.01 -0.65
C THR A 144 8.37 -23.22 -1.48
N ALA A 145 8.25 -24.38 -0.84
CA ALA A 145 7.69 -25.58 -1.45
C ALA A 145 6.15 -25.54 -1.56
N ALA A 146 5.50 -24.61 -0.85
CA ALA A 146 4.05 -24.40 -0.87
C ALA A 146 3.70 -22.91 -1.08
N PRO A 147 3.88 -22.38 -2.31
CA PRO A 147 3.63 -20.98 -2.68
C PRO A 147 2.31 -20.40 -2.21
N TRP A 148 1.21 -21.02 -2.62
CA TRP A 148 -0.13 -20.51 -2.38
C TRP A 148 -0.56 -20.73 -0.95
N LYS A 149 -0.08 -21.78 -0.28
CA LYS A 149 -0.28 -21.93 1.17
C LYS A 149 0.32 -20.76 1.94
N ARG A 150 1.54 -20.32 1.58
CA ARG A 150 2.22 -19.18 2.23
C ARG A 150 1.50 -17.87 1.93
N ALA A 151 1.17 -17.60 0.66
CA ALA A 151 0.44 -16.41 0.25
C ALA A 151 -0.95 -16.33 0.90
N CYS A 152 -1.71 -17.43 0.89
CA CYS A 152 -3.01 -17.52 1.55
C CYS A 152 -2.90 -17.29 3.06
N GLY A 153 -1.84 -17.80 3.70
CA GLY A 153 -1.57 -17.52 5.12
C GLY A 153 -1.32 -16.04 5.41
N ALA A 154 -0.55 -15.35 4.56
CA ALA A 154 -0.31 -13.91 4.69
C ALA A 154 -1.60 -13.09 4.50
N LEU A 155 -2.40 -13.42 3.48
CA LEU A 155 -3.69 -12.80 3.23
C LEU A 155 -4.70 -13.05 4.36
N ARG A 156 -4.70 -14.26 4.95
CA ARG A 156 -5.52 -14.58 6.12
C ARG A 156 -5.16 -13.70 7.32
N ILE A 157 -3.87 -13.54 7.63
CA ILE A 157 -3.39 -12.65 8.72
C ILE A 157 -3.85 -11.22 8.45
N ASN A 158 -3.70 -10.74 7.22
CA ASN A 158 -4.13 -9.41 6.80
C ASN A 158 -5.65 -9.22 6.94
N ALA A 159 -6.46 -10.19 6.49
CA ALA A 159 -7.91 -10.14 6.61
C ALA A 159 -8.36 -10.11 8.07
N TRP A 160 -7.79 -10.94 8.95
CA TRP A 160 -8.08 -10.88 10.38
C TRP A 160 -7.75 -9.52 11.00
N GLN A 161 -6.60 -8.92 10.64
CA GLN A 161 -6.24 -7.59 11.15
C GLN A 161 -7.24 -6.52 10.69
N VAL A 162 -7.60 -6.49 9.40
CA VAL A 162 -8.58 -5.54 8.85
C VAL A 162 -9.95 -5.74 9.51
N GLN A 163 -10.41 -6.97 9.67
CA GLN A 163 -11.71 -7.27 10.28
C GLN A 163 -11.76 -6.83 11.74
N ARG A 164 -10.69 -7.06 12.51
CA ARG A 164 -10.59 -6.55 13.88
C ARG A 164 -10.72 -5.02 13.90
N TYR A 165 -9.96 -4.33 13.05
CA TYR A 165 -10.01 -2.87 12.98
C TYR A 165 -11.40 -2.34 12.61
N LEU A 166 -12.04 -2.94 11.59
CA LEU A 166 -13.37 -2.51 11.15
C LEU A 166 -14.46 -2.84 12.16
N HIS A 167 -14.35 -3.94 12.88
CA HIS A 167 -15.26 -4.26 13.98
C HIS A 167 -15.19 -3.18 15.07
N ASP A 168 -13.98 -2.88 15.55
CA ASP A 168 -13.78 -1.90 16.60
C ASP A 168 -14.18 -0.48 16.15
N TYR A 169 -13.82 -0.10 14.92
CA TYR A 169 -14.17 1.19 14.35
C TYR A 169 -15.67 1.34 14.07
N SER A 170 -16.35 0.31 13.57
CA SER A 170 -17.81 0.37 13.33
C SER A 170 -18.62 0.39 14.63
N SER A 171 -18.09 -0.15 15.73
CA SER A 171 -18.74 -0.06 17.05
C SER A 171 -18.70 1.34 17.65
N THR A 172 -17.71 2.15 17.26
CA THR A 172 -17.46 3.51 17.80
C THR A 172 -17.88 4.62 16.84
N SER A 173 -17.88 4.36 15.54
CA SER A 173 -18.30 5.30 14.50
C SER A 173 -19.72 5.02 14.03
N HIS A 174 -20.50 6.07 13.75
CA HIS A 174 -21.80 5.96 13.09
C HIS A 174 -21.70 6.04 11.55
N LEU A 175 -20.50 5.83 11.01
CA LEU A 175 -20.20 6.02 9.59
C LEU A 175 -20.62 4.84 8.70
N PHE A 176 -20.70 3.63 9.29
CA PHE A 176 -20.97 2.40 8.55
C PHE A 176 -22.35 1.84 8.91
N GLU A 177 -23.09 1.42 7.89
CA GLU A 177 -24.37 0.75 8.04
C GLU A 177 -24.18 -0.63 8.71
N PRO A 178 -24.95 -0.97 9.76
CA PRO A 178 -24.79 -2.25 10.46
C PRO A 178 -24.95 -3.48 9.54
N GLU A 179 -25.88 -3.43 8.58
CA GLU A 179 -26.13 -4.52 7.64
C GLU A 179 -24.94 -4.77 6.70
N LEU A 180 -24.29 -3.69 6.23
CA LEU A 180 -23.10 -3.79 5.39
C LEU A 180 -21.93 -4.41 6.15
N MET A 181 -21.73 -3.99 7.41
CA MET A 181 -20.70 -4.56 8.28
C MET A 181 -20.95 -6.03 8.60
N GLN A 182 -22.21 -6.42 8.84
CA GLN A 182 -22.60 -7.81 9.03
C GLN A 182 -22.32 -8.65 7.79
N HIS A 183 -22.63 -8.14 6.60
CA HIS A 183 -22.37 -8.83 5.34
C HIS A 183 -20.86 -9.08 5.12
N LEU A 184 -20.03 -8.06 5.29
CA LEU A 184 -18.57 -8.20 5.16
C LEU A 184 -17.98 -9.17 6.19
N THR A 185 -18.47 -9.11 7.43
CA THR A 185 -18.04 -10.02 8.50
C THR A 185 -18.44 -11.46 8.17
N ALA A 186 -19.66 -11.68 7.69
CA ALA A 186 -20.14 -13.01 7.31
C ALA A 186 -19.36 -13.58 6.12
N GLU A 187 -19.05 -12.76 5.12
CA GLU A 187 -18.23 -13.17 3.98
C GLU A 187 -16.82 -13.59 4.44
N PHE A 188 -16.17 -12.76 5.26
CA PHE A 188 -14.88 -13.07 5.85
C PHE A 188 -14.89 -14.39 6.64
N LEU A 189 -15.86 -14.56 7.54
CA LEU A 189 -15.98 -15.76 8.36
C LEU A 189 -16.24 -17.01 7.51
N SER A 190 -16.96 -16.89 6.40
CA SER A 190 -17.14 -17.98 5.45
C SER A 190 -15.83 -18.40 4.78
N VAL A 191 -14.99 -17.44 4.35
CA VAL A 191 -13.66 -17.75 3.79
C VAL A 191 -12.75 -18.37 4.85
N ASP A 192 -12.76 -17.85 6.08
CA ASP A 192 -11.95 -18.40 7.18
C ASP A 192 -12.37 -19.80 7.60
N HIS A 193 -13.68 -20.08 7.60
CA HIS A 193 -14.21 -21.41 7.83
C HIS A 193 -13.66 -22.41 6.80
N ASP A 194 -13.70 -22.07 5.51
CA ASP A 194 -13.20 -22.94 4.44
C ASP A 194 -11.67 -23.16 4.53
N TYR A 195 -10.92 -22.13 4.94
CA TYR A 195 -9.50 -22.27 5.23
C TYR A 195 -9.23 -23.27 6.37
N ILE A 196 -10.00 -23.15 7.47
CA ILE A 196 -9.88 -24.06 8.62
C ILE A 196 -10.23 -25.50 8.20
N GLN A 197 -11.32 -25.68 7.43
CA GLN A 197 -11.72 -27.00 6.95
C GLN A 197 -10.63 -27.62 6.06
N LEU A 198 -10.08 -26.85 5.12
CA LEU A 198 -8.95 -27.29 4.30
C LEU A 198 -7.74 -27.68 5.16
N ALA A 199 -7.42 -26.89 6.19
CA ALA A 199 -6.31 -27.18 7.09
C ALA A 199 -6.52 -28.46 7.93
N ILE A 200 -7.76 -28.76 8.32
CA ILE A 200 -8.13 -30.00 9.02
C ILE A 200 -8.03 -31.20 8.07
N ASP A 201 -8.61 -31.10 6.88
CA ASP A 201 -8.60 -32.19 5.90
C ASP A 201 -7.17 -32.58 5.49
N LEU A 202 -6.26 -31.61 5.48
CA LEU A 202 -4.84 -31.81 5.20
C LEU A 202 -4.08 -32.62 6.27
N GLN A 203 -4.50 -32.55 7.53
CA GLN A 203 -3.92 -33.38 8.59
C GLN A 203 -4.30 -34.87 8.43
N SER A 204 -5.30 -35.18 7.60
CA SER A 204 -5.75 -36.55 7.32
C SER A 204 -5.04 -37.22 6.12
N GLU A 205 -3.88 -36.69 5.68
CA GLU A 205 -3.09 -37.15 4.52
C GLU A 205 -3.82 -37.15 3.17
N LYS A 206 -4.97 -36.46 3.07
CA LYS A 206 -5.84 -36.61 1.90
C LYS A 206 -5.47 -35.80 0.67
N PHE A 207 -4.94 -34.57 0.75
CA PHE A 207 -4.69 -33.80 -0.49
C PHE A 207 -3.96 -32.46 -0.26
N HIS A 208 -2.68 -32.32 -0.65
CA HIS A 208 -2.04 -30.99 -0.76
C HIS A 208 -2.38 -30.33 -2.11
N SER A 209 -3.51 -29.61 -2.18
CA SER A 209 -3.85 -28.85 -3.39
C SER A 209 -3.45 -27.39 -3.24
N GLU A 210 -2.31 -27.00 -3.80
CA GLU A 210 -1.94 -25.59 -3.99
C GLU A 210 -3.05 -24.80 -4.70
N ALA A 211 -3.81 -25.44 -5.58
CA ALA A 211 -4.95 -24.80 -6.25
C ALA A 211 -6.08 -24.41 -5.28
N ALA A 212 -6.31 -25.20 -4.21
CA ALA A 212 -7.30 -24.85 -3.19
C ALA A 212 -6.84 -23.64 -2.35
N TYR A 213 -5.55 -23.57 -2.02
CA TYR A 213 -4.99 -22.40 -1.36
C TYR A 213 -4.98 -21.16 -2.26
N MET A 214 -4.77 -21.32 -3.56
CA MET A 214 -4.88 -20.24 -4.54
C MET A 214 -6.32 -19.71 -4.61
N GLU A 215 -7.31 -20.59 -4.63
CA GLU A 215 -8.73 -20.18 -4.59
C GLU A 215 -9.07 -19.43 -3.31
N LEU A 216 -8.61 -19.91 -2.15
CA LEU A 216 -8.79 -19.21 -0.88
C LEU A 216 -8.06 -17.87 -0.83
N ALA A 217 -6.85 -17.78 -1.37
CA ALA A 217 -6.09 -16.53 -1.48
C ALA A 217 -6.90 -15.48 -2.26
N ASN A 218 -7.41 -15.84 -3.44
CA ASN A 218 -8.25 -14.95 -4.25
C ASN A 218 -9.52 -14.49 -3.50
N ARG A 219 -10.11 -15.36 -2.68
CA ARG A 219 -11.29 -15.02 -1.86
C ARG A 219 -10.95 -14.06 -0.72
N TYR A 220 -9.81 -14.24 -0.05
CA TYR A 220 -9.34 -13.27 0.95
C TYR A 220 -9.02 -11.92 0.33
N GLU A 221 -8.37 -11.88 -0.84
CA GLU A 221 -8.13 -10.64 -1.60
C GLU A 221 -9.44 -9.95 -1.97
N ALA A 222 -10.47 -10.70 -2.39
CA ALA A 222 -11.78 -10.15 -2.70
C ALA A 222 -12.45 -9.51 -1.46
N VAL A 223 -12.36 -10.14 -0.29
CA VAL A 223 -12.84 -9.57 0.98
C VAL A 223 -12.08 -8.28 1.31
N LEU A 224 -10.76 -8.30 1.27
CA LEU A 224 -9.91 -7.14 1.56
C LEU A 224 -10.19 -5.97 0.60
N SER A 225 -10.31 -6.25 -0.69
CA SER A 225 -10.62 -5.25 -1.73
C SER A 225 -12.00 -4.61 -1.52
N ARG A 226 -13.00 -5.40 -1.10
CA ARG A 226 -14.33 -4.88 -0.73
C ARG A 226 -14.26 -4.02 0.53
N SER A 227 -13.57 -4.47 1.57
CA SER A 227 -13.33 -3.70 2.80
C SER A 227 -12.69 -2.35 2.50
N GLN A 228 -11.65 -2.32 1.66
CA GLN A 228 -10.99 -1.08 1.22
C GLN A 228 -11.95 -0.16 0.46
N SER A 229 -12.74 -0.71 -0.46
CA SER A 229 -13.65 0.08 -1.29
C SER A 229 -14.75 0.73 -0.46
N MET A 230 -15.34 -0.02 0.48
CA MET A 230 -16.29 0.51 1.47
C MET A 230 -15.67 1.66 2.29
N CYS A 231 -14.48 1.43 2.85
CA CYS A 231 -13.81 2.45 3.66
C CYS A 231 -13.52 3.73 2.87
N ARG A 232 -13.04 3.57 1.63
CA ARG A 232 -12.76 4.70 0.74
C ARG A 232 -14.02 5.52 0.51
N GLU A 233 -15.13 4.87 0.15
CA GLU A 233 -16.41 5.55 -0.10
C GLU A 233 -16.88 6.39 1.08
N LYS A 234 -16.74 5.87 2.31
CA LYS A 234 -17.20 6.56 3.52
C LYS A 234 -16.25 7.66 4.00
N TRP A 235 -14.94 7.52 3.82
CA TRP A 235 -13.98 8.53 4.28
C TRP A 235 -13.63 9.61 3.27
N THR A 236 -13.91 9.41 1.98
CA THR A 236 -13.76 10.46 0.97
C THR A 236 -15.05 11.26 0.80
N MET A 237 -15.64 11.72 1.91
CA MET A 237 -16.88 12.49 1.91
C MET A 237 -16.63 13.92 2.39
N PHE A 238 -17.09 14.89 1.59
CA PHE A 238 -17.16 16.28 1.99
C PHE A 238 -18.57 16.57 2.51
N ASP A 239 -18.69 17.13 3.72
CA ASP A 239 -19.96 17.65 4.20
C ASP A 239 -20.27 18.98 3.50
N LEU A 240 -20.93 18.88 2.35
CA LEU A 240 -21.34 20.02 1.54
C LEU A 240 -22.15 21.05 2.34
N THR A 241 -22.97 20.60 3.30
CA THR A 241 -23.80 21.48 4.11
C THR A 241 -22.94 22.31 5.03
N SER A 242 -22.01 21.68 5.75
CA SER A 242 -21.03 22.37 6.60
C SER A 242 -20.12 23.30 5.80
N MET A 243 -19.70 22.88 4.59
CA MET A 243 -18.91 23.75 3.69
C MET A 243 -19.71 24.98 3.25
N ILE A 244 -20.98 24.85 2.88
CA ILE A 244 -21.85 25.98 2.53
C ILE A 244 -21.99 26.94 3.72
N TYR A 245 -22.25 26.43 4.93
CA TYR A 245 -22.31 27.27 6.12
C TYR A 245 -20.98 27.99 6.38
N GLY A 246 -19.85 27.32 6.19
CA GLY A 246 -18.52 27.93 6.27
C GLY A 246 -18.32 29.07 5.26
N VAL A 247 -18.74 28.89 4.01
CA VAL A 247 -18.69 29.92 2.97
C VAL A 247 -19.59 31.11 3.32
N ILE A 248 -20.82 30.86 3.77
CA ILE A 248 -21.74 31.93 4.22
C ILE A 248 -21.12 32.72 5.37
N LEU A 249 -20.54 32.04 6.36
CA LEU A 249 -19.90 32.67 7.51
C LEU A 249 -18.72 33.58 7.09
N LEU A 250 -17.88 33.10 6.17
CA LEU A 250 -16.76 33.87 5.62
C LEU A 250 -17.23 35.13 4.89
N LEU A 251 -18.30 35.03 4.07
CA LEU A 251 -18.86 36.18 3.36
C LEU A 251 -19.43 37.23 4.33
N VAL A 252 -20.20 36.79 5.34
CA VAL A 252 -20.76 37.70 6.36
C VAL A 252 -19.65 38.39 7.15
N ALA A 253 -18.62 37.66 7.57
CA ALA A 253 -17.48 38.22 8.28
C ALA A 253 -16.70 39.24 7.41
N GLY A 254 -16.48 38.93 6.13
CA GLY A 254 -15.81 39.84 5.19
C GLY A 254 -16.57 41.14 4.96
N VAL A 255 -17.90 41.08 4.81
CA VAL A 255 -18.76 42.27 4.71
C VAL A 255 -18.74 43.08 6.01
N GLY A 256 -18.80 42.43 7.17
CA GLY A 256 -18.72 43.10 8.46
C GLY A 256 -17.40 43.84 8.70
N ILE A 257 -16.28 43.29 8.22
CA ILE A 257 -14.96 43.95 8.28
C ILE A 257 -14.90 45.12 7.28
N GLY A 258 -15.41 44.94 6.06
CA GLY A 258 -15.43 45.98 5.03
C GLY A 258 -16.29 47.20 5.41
N LEU A 259 -17.40 46.98 6.12
CA LEU A 259 -18.28 48.06 6.61
C LEU A 259 -17.69 48.82 7.82
N ASN A 260 -16.74 48.23 8.56
CA ASN A 260 -16.04 48.90 9.67
C ASN A 260 -14.72 49.58 9.25
N ALA A 261 -14.29 49.39 8.00
CA ALA A 261 -13.02 49.91 7.48
C ALA A 261 -13.20 51.12 6.53
N GLY A 262 -14.43 51.60 6.31
CA GLY A 262 -14.76 52.80 5.54
C GLY A 262 -15.49 53.83 6.38
#